data_AF-A0A8T5AXT6-F1
#
_entry.id   AF-A0A8T5AXT6-F1
#
_cell.length_a   1.000
_cell.length_b   1.000
_cell.length_c   1.000
_cell.angle_alpha   90.00
_cell.angle_beta   90.00
_cell.angle_gamma   90.00
#
_symmetry.space_group_name_H-M   'P 1'
#
loop_
_entity.id
_entity.type
_entity.pdbx_description
1 polymer ?
#
loop_
_entity_poly.entity_id
_entity_poly.type
_entity_poly.pdbx_seq_one_letter_code
_entity_poly.pdbx_strand_id
1 'polypeptide(L)' 'MEIIEERRRLREKRIEEAREWASRIRLRVTAILIGSFARGDFNLWSDVDILVIS' A
#
# COMPACT_ATOMS: atom_id res chain seq x y z
N MET A 1 10.09 12.13 -17.60
CA MET A 1 10.24 10.68 -17.28
C MET A 1 10.54 10.46 -15.80
N GLU A 2 11.49 11.17 -15.20
CA GLU A 2 11.85 11.03 -13.78
C GLU A 2 10.67 11.13 -12.79
N ILE A 3 9.72 12.05 -13.01
CA ILE A 3 8.57 12.23 -12.10
C ILE A 3 7.67 10.98 -12.03
N ILE A 4 7.50 10.27 -13.15
CA ILE A 4 6.70 9.04 -13.19
C ILE A 4 7.42 7.93 -12.44
N GLU A 5 8.74 7.81 -12.64
CA GLU A 5 9.57 6.82 -11.96
C GLU A 5 9.61 7.06 -10.45
N GLU A 6 9.73 8.31 -10.03
CA GLU A 6 9.72 8.68 -8.61
C GLU A 6 8.37 8.38 -7.96
N ARG A 7 7.27 8.68 -8.66
CA ARG A 7 5.92 8.29 -8.20
C ARG A 7 5.77 6.78 -8.07
N ARG A 8 6.29 6.02 -9.04
CA ARG A 8 6.27 4.56 -8.99
C ARG A 8 7.03 4.03 -7.79
N ARG A 9 8.25 4.53 -7.55
CA ARG A 9 9.07 4.16 -6.38
C ARG A 9 8.38 4.48 -5.06
N LEU A 10 7.75 5.65 -4.95
CA LEU A 10 7.01 6.04 -3.75
C LEU A 10 5.85 5.08 -3.48
N ARG A 11 5.11 4.71 -4.53
CA ARG A 11 4.02 3.73 -4.43
C ARG A 11 4.54 2.37 -3.97
N GLU A 12 5.58 1.86 -4.61
CA GLU A 12 6.18 0.56 -4.30
C GLU A 12 6.69 0.52 -2.86
N LYS A 13 7.38 1.57 -2.41
CA LYS A 13 7.85 1.70 -1.02
C LYS A 13 6.70 1.62 -0.02
N ARG A 14 5.63 2.39 -0.23
CA ARG A 14 4.47 2.42 0.69
C ARG A 14 3.71 1.09 0.71
N ILE A 15 3.60 0.42 -0.44
CA ILE A 15 2.99 -0.91 -0.51
C ILE A 15 3.83 -1.94 0.24
N GLU A 16 5.16 -1.88 0.14
CA GLU A 16 6.03 -2.80 0.88
C GLU A 16 5.95 -2.57 2.39
N GLU A 17 5.95 -1.31 2.85
CA GLU A 17 5.72 -0.97 4.27
C GLU A 17 4.38 -1.54 4.78
N ALA A 18 3.32 -1.46 3.98
CA ALA A 18 2.01 -2.02 4.33
C ALA A 18 2.01 -3.55 4.36
N ARG A 19 2.75 -4.18 3.45
CA ARG A 19 2.94 -5.64 3.41
C ARG A 19 3.72 -6.13 4.63
N GLU A 20 4.78 -5.42 5.01
CA GLU A 20 5.53 -5.70 6.24
C GLU A 20 4.67 -5.54 7.50
N TRP A 21 3.80 -4.53 7.54
CA TRP A 21 2.84 -4.39 8.62
C TRP A 21 1.87 -5.57 8.66
N ALA A 22 1.28 -5.94 7.52
CA ALA A 22 0.32 -7.04 7.43
C ALA A 22 0.94 -8.41 7.80
N SER A 23 2.22 -8.63 7.48
CA SER A 23 2.92 -9.88 7.80
C SER A 23 3.17 -10.09 9.30
N ARG A 24 3.06 -9.03 10.11
CA ARG A 24 3.19 -9.08 11.58
C ARG A 24 1.90 -9.51 12.28
N ILE A 25 0.78 -9.62 11.54
CA ILE A 25 -0.49 -10.09 12.09
C ILE A 25 -0.35 -11.58 12.44
N ARG A 26 -0.59 -11.94 13.70
CA ARG A 26 -0.39 -13.32 14.22
C ARG A 26 -1.50 -14.30 13.85
N LEU A 27 -2.59 -13.82 13.27
CA LEU A 27 -3.72 -14.62 12.82
C LEU A 27 -3.55 -14.94 11.32
N ARG A 28 -4.11 -16.07 10.88
CA ARG A 28 -4.25 -16.32 9.44
C ARG A 28 -5.31 -15.35 8.91
N VAL A 29 -4.87 -14.34 8.18
CA VAL A 29 -5.75 -13.33 7.57
C VAL A 29 -5.44 -13.17 6.09
N THR A 30 -6.41 -12.66 5.34
CA THR A 30 -6.20 -12.08 4.01
C THR A 30 -6.16 -10.56 4.17
N ALA A 31 -5.03 -9.95 3.82
CA ALA A 31 -4.87 -8.50 3.78
C ALA A 31 -4.94 -8.01 2.32
N ILE A 32 -5.84 -7.08 2.04
CA ILE A 32 -6.11 -6.56 0.70
C ILE A 32 -5.85 -5.05 0.70
N LEU A 33 -4.94 -4.59 -0.17
CA LEU A 33 -4.74 -3.16 -0.41
C LEU A 33 -5.96 -2.60 -1.14
N ILE A 34 -6.57 -1.57 -0.56
CA ILE A 34 -7.71 -0.86 -1.13
C ILE A 34 -7.39 0.64 -1.27
N GLY A 35 -8.39 1.43 -1.65
CA GLY A 35 -8.23 2.88 -1.69
C GLY A 35 -7.31 3.37 -2.81
N SER A 36 -6.70 4.53 -2.58
CA SER A 36 -5.99 5.28 -3.62
C SER A 36 -4.68 4.61 -4.07
N PHE A 37 -3.97 3.96 -3.16
CA PHE A 37 -2.75 3.20 -3.49
C PHE A 37 -3.04 1.95 -4.33
N ALA A 38 -4.20 1.31 -4.14
CA ALA A 38 -4.66 0.22 -4.99
C ALA A 38 -4.95 0.69 -6.42
N ARG A 39 -5.67 1.81 -6.57
CA ARG A 39 -6.01 2.40 -7.88
C ARG A 39 -4.83 3.08 -8.58
N GLY A 40 -3.82 3.51 -7.83
CA GLY A 40 -2.67 4.25 -8.36
C GLY A 40 -2.90 5.77 -8.50
N ASP A 41 -4.01 6.29 -7.96
CA ASP A 41 -4.39 7.72 -7.97
C ASP A 41 -4.08 8.44 -6.65
N PHE A 42 -3.19 7.89 -5.83
CA PHE A 42 -2.74 8.46 -4.56
C PHE A 42 -2.04 9.82 -4.74
N ASN A 43 -2.12 10.64 -3.70
CA ASN A 43 -1.50 11.95 -3.62
C ASN A 43 -0.64 12.08 -2.35
N LEU A 44 -0.06 13.26 -2.12
CA LEU A 44 0.87 13.51 -1.02
C LEU A 44 0.23 13.30 0.37
N TRP A 45 -1.09 13.48 0.47
CA TRP A 45 -1.88 13.36 1.70
C TRP A 45 -2.66 12.05 1.76
N SER A 46 -2.46 11.14 0.81
CA SER A 46 -3.13 9.85 0.83
C SER A 46 -2.53 8.95 1.89
N ASP A 47 -3.41 8.36 2.69
CA ASP A 47 -3.10 7.25 3.57
C ASP A 47 -3.06 5.93 2.79
N VAL A 48 -2.57 4.87 3.45
CA VAL A 48 -2.58 3.50 2.92
C VAL A 48 -3.70 2.72 3.60
N ASP A 49 -4.67 2.27 2.80
CA ASP A 49 -5.85 1.55 3.29
C ASP A 49 -5.70 0.04 3.08
N ILE A 50 -5.80 -0.75 4.16
CA ILE A 50 -5.76 -2.22 4.12
C ILE A 50 -7.05 -2.80 4.71
N LEU A 51 -7.76 -3.62 3.93
CA LEU A 51 -8.85 -4.46 4.42
C LEU A 51 -8.30 -5.79 4.92
N VAL A 52 -8.59 -6.14 6.17
CA VAL A 52 -8.17 -7.41 6.78
C VAL A 52 -9.39 -8.31 6.99
N ILE A 53 -9.32 -9.54 6.46
CA ILE A 53 -10.35 -10.58 6.59
C ILE A 53 -9.74 -11.77 7.33
N SER A 54 -10.37 -12.26 8.39
CA SER A 54 -9.92 -13.40 9.20
C SER A 54 -10.79 -14.64 9.00
#